data_AF-A0A1D1ZU62-F1
#
_entry.id   AF-A0A1D1ZU62-F1
#
_cell.length_a   1.000
_cell.length_b   1.000
_cell.length_c   1.000
_cell.angle_alpha   90.00
_cell.angle_beta   90.00
_cell.angle_gamma   90.00
#
_symmetry.space_group_name_H-M   'P 1'
#
loop_
_entity.id
_entity.type
_entity.pdbx_description
1 polymer ?
#
loop_
_entity_poly.entity_id
_entity_poly.type
_entity_poly.pdbx_seq_one_letter_code
_entity_poly.pdbx_strand_id
1 'polypeptide(L)'
;MLSISGRMRTAGAPAMASRAVVWRRALHVCCAHPGPLDRNRPATPAPMSEGLRMDRRRVMTSLGLSTGLLTGLPNDAGAVQGSIAGRLPGAGEPDDEGFLHYTRPEGKSGGHGVGWSEMPRYSLVIPSGWEEQPVSIADLGGTEIDMRYSSPDEGALSVVVAPILRFLDVGFNANVTLSDIGSPEKVLTGFAPEITGSPISEEDVIRAATETKDGIPYYQWDVKPHVLVSATAVGNRVFLLTITANGRQWRRAAPRLRRMQQSFYVPPLAA
;
A
#
# COMPACT_ATOMS: atom_id res chain seq x y z
N MET A 1 78.07 -7.62 -4.86
CA MET A 1 77.19 -6.44 -5.03
C MET A 1 77.34 -5.95 -6.45
N LEU A 2 76.40 -6.29 -7.34
CA LEU A 2 76.33 -5.81 -8.71
C LEU A 2 74.87 -5.43 -9.01
N SER A 3 74.70 -4.21 -9.51
CA SER A 3 73.46 -3.55 -9.88
C SER A 3 72.97 -4.04 -11.24
N ILE A 4 71.68 -4.38 -11.36
CA ILE A 4 70.98 -4.45 -12.66
C ILE A 4 69.56 -3.90 -12.50
N SER A 5 69.33 -2.75 -13.13
CA SER A 5 68.03 -2.13 -13.38
C SER A 5 67.27 -2.90 -14.47
N GLY A 6 66.04 -3.33 -14.17
CA GLY A 6 65.14 -4.04 -15.08
C GLY A 6 63.93 -3.20 -15.46
N ARG A 7 63.88 -2.81 -16.74
CA ARG A 7 62.83 -2.03 -17.43
C ARG A 7 61.53 -2.84 -17.54
N MET A 8 60.42 -2.35 -16.97
CA MET A 8 59.08 -2.93 -17.21
C MET A 8 58.54 -2.54 -18.59
N ARG A 9 58.06 -3.54 -19.33
CA ARG A 9 57.37 -3.39 -20.61
C ARG A 9 55.90 -3.08 -20.36
N THR A 10 55.38 -2.04 -21.02
CA THR A 10 53.95 -1.74 -21.10
C THR A 10 53.29 -2.64 -22.14
N ALA A 11 52.36 -3.50 -21.71
CA ALA A 11 51.50 -4.27 -22.59
C ALA A 11 50.25 -3.45 -22.95
N GLY A 12 49.96 -3.34 -24.24
CA GLY A 12 48.83 -2.59 -24.78
C GLY A 12 47.48 -3.26 -24.50
N ALA A 13 46.47 -2.42 -24.27
CA ALA A 13 45.07 -2.81 -24.16
C ALA A 13 44.43 -2.92 -25.56
N PRO A 14 43.58 -3.92 -25.84
CA PRO A 14 42.78 -3.93 -27.06
C PRO A 14 41.50 -3.11 -26.88
N ALA A 15 41.20 -2.29 -27.89
CA ALA A 15 39.98 -1.52 -28.02
C ALA A 15 38.78 -2.46 -28.32
N MET A 16 37.75 -2.42 -27.47
CA MET A 16 36.45 -3.03 -27.78
C MET A 16 35.59 -2.05 -28.56
N ALA A 17 35.29 -2.42 -29.80
CA ALA A 17 34.38 -1.72 -30.69
C ALA A 17 32.93 -1.86 -30.21
N SER A 18 32.28 -0.73 -29.97
CA SER A 18 30.87 -0.64 -29.59
C SER A 18 30.00 -0.76 -30.85
N ARG A 19 29.20 -1.83 -30.95
CA ARG A 19 28.21 -2.02 -32.02
C ARG A 19 26.88 -1.40 -31.59
N ALA A 20 26.54 -0.28 -32.20
CA ALA A 20 25.24 0.37 -32.07
C ALA A 20 24.14 -0.51 -32.66
N VAL A 21 23.15 -0.85 -31.84
CA VAL A 21 21.91 -1.53 -32.26
C VAL A 21 20.94 -0.47 -32.78
N VAL A 22 20.67 -0.54 -34.09
CA VAL A 22 19.72 0.33 -34.79
C VAL A 22 18.30 -0.16 -34.53
N TRP A 23 17.51 0.64 -33.81
CA TRP A 23 16.07 0.44 -33.68
C TRP A 23 15.36 0.86 -34.97
N ARG A 24 14.84 -0.10 -35.73
CA ARG A 24 13.95 0.17 -36.87
C ARG A 24 12.56 0.52 -36.37
N ARG A 25 12.12 1.75 -36.63
CA ARG A 25 10.71 2.17 -36.58
C ARG A 25 9.94 1.46 -37.69
N ALA A 26 8.89 0.72 -37.34
CA ALA A 26 7.84 0.33 -38.27
C ALA A 26 6.70 1.35 -38.16
N LEU A 27 6.41 2.03 -39.27
CA LEU A 27 5.25 2.90 -39.47
C LEU A 27 4.17 2.12 -40.24
N HIS A 28 2.92 2.39 -39.86
CA HIS A 28 1.71 2.42 -40.70
C HIS A 28 1.20 1.11 -41.33
N VAL A 29 0.03 0.67 -40.86
CA VAL A 29 -1.07 0.24 -41.75
C VAL A 29 -2.37 0.89 -41.27
N CYS A 30 -3.03 1.58 -42.18
CA CYS A 30 -4.30 2.28 -42.00
C CYS A 30 -5.51 1.38 -42.35
N CYS A 31 -6.66 1.79 -41.81
CA CYS A 31 -8.03 1.66 -42.34
C CYS A 31 -8.74 0.29 -42.31
N ALA A 32 -9.79 0.21 -41.47
CA ALA A 32 -11.06 -0.40 -41.85
C ALA A 32 -12.21 0.45 -41.26
N HIS A 33 -12.90 1.20 -42.13
CA HIS A 33 -14.14 1.91 -41.82
C HIS A 33 -15.31 0.90 -41.80
N PRO A 34 -16.19 0.91 -40.79
CA PRO A 34 -17.50 0.29 -40.89
C PRO A 34 -18.44 1.21 -41.68
N GLY A 35 -19.16 0.62 -42.64
CA GLY A 35 -20.08 1.32 -43.55
C GLY A 35 -21.31 1.92 -42.87
N PRO A 36 -22.10 2.73 -43.61
CA PRO A 36 -23.15 3.57 -43.03
C PRO A 36 -24.38 2.76 -42.61
N LEU A 37 -24.91 3.13 -41.44
CA LEU A 37 -26.15 2.63 -40.86
C LEU A 37 -27.36 3.03 -41.70
N ASP A 38 -28.11 2.05 -42.18
CA ASP A 38 -29.38 2.23 -42.87
C ASP A 38 -30.47 2.67 -41.87
N ARG A 39 -30.68 3.99 -41.79
CA ARG A 39 -31.81 4.62 -41.08
C ARG A 39 -32.99 4.70 -42.03
N ASN A 40 -33.82 3.65 -42.11
CA ASN A 40 -35.27 3.76 -42.40
C ASN A 40 -35.94 2.38 -42.41
N ARG A 41 -36.16 1.81 -41.22
CA ARG A 41 -37.12 0.72 -41.03
C ARG A 41 -38.14 1.13 -39.98
N PRO A 42 -39.43 1.28 -40.33
CA PRO A 42 -40.47 1.60 -39.36
C PRO A 42 -40.73 0.40 -38.45
N ALA A 43 -40.65 0.62 -37.14
CA ALA A 43 -40.93 -0.38 -36.13
C ALA A 43 -42.45 -0.62 -36.03
N THR A 44 -42.86 -1.88 -36.20
CA THR A 44 -44.22 -2.35 -35.93
C THR A 44 -44.43 -2.47 -34.40
N PRO A 45 -45.47 -1.88 -33.80
CA PRO A 45 -45.74 -2.03 -32.37
C PRO A 45 -46.34 -3.41 -32.08
N ALA A 46 -45.78 -4.08 -31.06
CA ALA A 46 -46.32 -5.30 -30.48
C ALA A 46 -47.59 -5.01 -29.65
N PRO A 47 -48.56 -5.94 -29.58
CA PRO A 47 -49.80 -5.73 -28.84
C PRO A 47 -49.58 -5.79 -27.32
N MET A 48 -50.20 -4.83 -26.63
CA MET A 48 -50.27 -4.73 -25.18
C MET A 48 -51.17 -5.85 -24.63
N SER A 49 -50.64 -6.65 -23.70
CA SER A 49 -51.45 -7.53 -22.86
C SER A 49 -51.84 -6.79 -21.58
N GLU A 50 -53.14 -6.80 -21.31
CA GLU A 50 -53.77 -6.26 -20.10
C GLU A 50 -53.29 -7.03 -18.86
N GLY A 51 -52.47 -6.37 -18.03
CA GLY A 51 -52.16 -6.79 -16.68
C GLY A 51 -53.01 -5.99 -15.68
N LEU A 52 -53.69 -6.70 -14.78
CA LEU A 52 -54.69 -6.20 -13.84
C LEU A 52 -54.27 -4.93 -13.08
N ARG A 53 -55.12 -3.91 -13.14
CA ARG A 53 -55.17 -2.81 -12.17
C ARG A 53 -55.62 -3.37 -10.81
N MET A 54 -54.73 -3.35 -9.81
CA MET A 54 -55.15 -3.48 -8.41
C MET A 54 -55.27 -2.09 -7.78
N ASP A 55 -56.50 -1.78 -7.37
CA ASP A 55 -56.89 -0.55 -6.72
C ASP A 55 -56.56 -0.58 -5.22
N ARG A 56 -56.10 0.56 -4.69
CA ARG A 56 -55.47 0.73 -3.37
C ARG A 56 -56.46 0.75 -2.19
N ARG A 57 -57.64 0.14 -2.33
CA ARG A 57 -58.68 0.19 -1.31
C ARG A 57 -59.31 -1.19 -1.18
N ARG A 58 -59.30 -1.69 0.07
CA ARG A 58 -59.96 -2.91 0.59
C ARG A 58 -59.03 -4.13 0.64
N VAL A 59 -58.36 -4.31 1.77
CA VAL A 59 -58.60 -5.45 2.69
C VAL A 59 -58.13 -5.00 4.09
N MET A 60 -59.02 -4.46 4.90
CA MET A 60 -58.87 -4.39 6.36
C MET A 60 -59.83 -5.42 6.94
N THR A 61 -59.33 -6.53 7.49
CA THR A 61 -59.76 -7.15 8.76
C THR A 61 -59.15 -8.55 8.89
N SER A 62 -58.25 -8.72 9.86
CA SER A 62 -58.35 -9.79 10.86
C SER A 62 -57.27 -9.59 11.92
N LEU A 63 -57.72 -9.39 13.15
CA LEU A 63 -56.90 -9.45 14.35
C LEU A 63 -56.50 -10.90 14.62
N GLY A 64 -55.28 -11.10 15.11
CA GLY A 64 -54.84 -12.31 15.77
C GLY A 64 -53.56 -12.07 16.58
N LEU A 65 -53.74 -11.87 17.90
CA LEU A 65 -52.71 -11.96 18.95
C LEU A 65 -51.96 -13.31 18.80
N SER A 66 -50.69 -13.54 19.14
CA SER A 66 -49.75 -13.05 20.15
C SER A 66 -48.39 -13.72 19.82
N THR A 67 -47.21 -13.19 20.15
CA THR A 67 -46.38 -13.63 21.30
C THR A 67 -44.94 -13.18 21.05
N GLY A 68 -44.23 -12.71 22.09
CA GLY A 68 -42.76 -12.80 22.15
C GLY A 68 -42.02 -11.48 22.20
N LEU A 69 -41.82 -10.94 23.41
CA LEU A 69 -40.70 -10.06 23.71
C LEU A 69 -39.39 -10.79 23.38
N LEU A 70 -38.70 -10.38 22.32
CA LEU A 70 -37.26 -10.51 22.22
C LEU A 70 -36.68 -9.13 22.54
N THR A 71 -36.32 -8.99 23.81
CA THR A 71 -35.47 -7.92 24.34
C THR A 71 -34.23 -7.79 23.47
N GLY A 72 -33.95 -6.54 23.08
CA GLY A 72 -32.89 -6.16 22.17
C GLY A 72 -31.53 -6.72 22.57
N LEU A 73 -30.90 -7.39 21.60
CA LEU A 73 -29.45 -7.38 21.53
C LEU A 73 -29.05 -5.93 21.19
N PRO A 74 -28.13 -5.30 21.92
CA PRO A 74 -27.50 -4.09 21.42
C PRO A 74 -26.73 -4.49 20.17
N ASN A 75 -27.35 -4.27 19.01
CA ASN A 75 -26.59 -4.14 17.79
C ASN A 75 -25.98 -2.75 17.86
N ASP A 76 -24.87 -2.61 18.57
CA ASP A 76 -23.99 -1.45 18.46
C ASP A 76 -23.31 -1.48 17.08
N ALA A 77 -24.13 -1.43 16.03
CA ALA A 77 -23.74 -0.88 14.75
C ALA A 77 -23.78 0.63 14.93
N GLY A 78 -22.82 1.14 15.71
CA GLY A 78 -22.50 2.56 15.72
C GLY A 78 -22.05 2.92 14.32
N ALA A 79 -22.97 3.43 13.51
CA ALA A 79 -22.62 4.08 12.27
C ALA A 79 -21.75 5.27 12.66
N VAL A 80 -20.43 5.13 12.46
CA VAL A 80 -19.49 6.23 12.64
C VAL A 80 -19.84 7.27 11.58
N GLN A 81 -20.62 8.27 12.01
CA GLN A 81 -21.07 9.35 11.17
C GLN A 81 -19.84 10.16 10.73
N GLY A 82 -19.31 9.85 9.54
CA GLY A 82 -18.06 10.44 9.03
C GLY A 82 -17.21 9.53 8.12
N SER A 83 -17.57 8.25 7.95
CA SER A 83 -16.87 7.39 7.00
C SER A 83 -17.15 7.80 5.54
N ILE A 84 -16.25 8.60 4.97
CA ILE A 84 -16.13 8.74 3.51
C ILE A 84 -15.87 7.34 2.93
N ALA A 85 -16.55 6.97 1.84
CA ALA A 85 -16.40 5.64 1.23
C ALA A 85 -14.91 5.27 1.06
N GLY A 86 -14.51 4.08 1.56
CA GLY A 86 -13.12 3.62 1.58
C GLY A 86 -12.32 3.92 2.87
N ARG A 87 -12.81 4.84 3.72
CA ARG A 87 -12.21 5.15 5.03
C ARG A 87 -12.79 4.22 6.10
N LEU A 88 -12.23 3.03 6.22
CA LEU A 88 -12.45 2.18 7.39
C LEU A 88 -11.39 2.56 8.46
N PRO A 89 -11.80 3.19 9.59
CA PRO A 89 -10.87 3.51 10.66
C PRO A 89 -10.36 2.22 11.29
N GLY A 90 -9.03 2.09 11.35
CA GLY A 90 -8.37 0.92 11.94
C GLY A 90 -7.85 1.13 13.35
N ALA A 91 -7.87 2.37 13.84
CA ALA A 91 -7.42 2.75 15.18
C ALA A 91 -8.57 2.64 16.18
N GLY A 92 -8.31 1.98 17.31
CA GLY A 92 -9.18 2.01 18.49
C GLY A 92 -8.90 3.18 19.43
N GLU A 93 -9.46 3.14 20.64
CA GLU A 93 -9.16 4.12 21.69
C GLU A 93 -7.69 4.08 22.13
N PRO A 94 -7.12 5.22 22.61
CA PRO A 94 -5.77 5.23 23.17
C PRO A 94 -5.67 4.34 24.42
N ASP A 95 -4.53 3.67 24.57
CA ASP A 95 -4.14 3.02 25.83
C ASP A 95 -3.73 4.04 26.92
N ASP A 96 -3.42 3.54 28.12
CA ASP A 96 -2.99 4.35 29.27
C ASP A 96 -1.68 5.13 29.00
N GLU A 97 -0.91 4.73 27.99
CA GLU A 97 0.33 5.39 27.56
C GLU A 97 0.10 6.42 26.44
N GLY A 98 -1.16 6.62 26.04
CA GLY A 98 -1.56 7.56 25.00
C GLY A 98 -1.21 7.08 23.60
N PHE A 99 -1.30 5.78 23.33
CA PHE A 99 -1.14 5.19 22.00
C PHE A 99 -2.41 4.51 21.52
N LEU A 100 -2.82 4.86 20.31
CA LEU A 100 -3.86 4.19 19.54
C LEU A 100 -3.29 2.87 19.01
N HIS A 101 -4.05 1.78 19.15
CA HIS A 101 -3.71 0.50 18.52
C HIS A 101 -4.40 0.43 17.16
N TYR A 102 -3.61 0.52 16.09
CA TYR A 102 -4.10 0.40 14.73
C TYR A 102 -3.99 -1.05 14.26
N THR A 103 -5.09 -1.60 13.75
CA THR A 103 -5.08 -2.81 12.92
C THR A 103 -5.75 -2.48 11.60
N ARG A 104 -5.10 -2.82 10.48
CA ARG A 104 -5.66 -2.62 9.15
C ARG A 104 -7.02 -3.33 9.04
N PRO A 105 -8.13 -2.63 8.81
CA PRO A 105 -9.43 -3.28 8.66
C PRO A 105 -9.48 -4.21 7.46
N GLU A 106 -10.29 -5.25 7.59
CA GLU A 106 -10.63 -6.12 6.47
C GLU A 106 -11.40 -5.31 5.41
N GLY A 107 -11.13 -5.57 4.14
CA GLY A 107 -11.78 -4.85 3.03
C GLY A 107 -11.37 -3.38 2.86
N LYS A 108 -10.40 -2.85 3.63
CA LYS A 108 -9.87 -1.49 3.38
C LYS A 108 -9.32 -1.44 1.94
N SER A 109 -9.82 -0.49 1.15
CA SER A 109 -9.24 -0.12 -0.13
C SER A 109 -8.37 1.12 0.08
N GLY A 110 -7.05 0.95 0.15
CA GLY A 110 -6.12 2.07 0.10
C GLY A 110 -6.13 2.75 -1.27
N GLY A 111 -5.06 3.47 -1.60
CA GLY A 111 -4.91 4.06 -2.93
C GLY A 111 -4.80 3.03 -4.05
N HIS A 112 -4.61 1.75 -3.74
CA HIS A 112 -4.62 0.65 -4.71
C HIS A 112 -5.99 0.36 -5.36
N GLY A 113 -7.09 0.86 -4.78
CA GLY A 113 -8.44 0.69 -5.31
C GLY A 113 -8.97 -0.75 -5.19
N VAL A 114 -9.97 -1.07 -6.02
CA VAL A 114 -10.64 -2.39 -6.06
C VAL A 114 -9.88 -3.36 -6.98
N GLY A 115 -9.87 -4.65 -6.65
CA GLY A 115 -9.29 -5.70 -7.50
C GLY A 115 -7.91 -6.21 -7.07
N TRP A 116 -7.34 -5.69 -5.98
CA TRP A 116 -6.19 -6.31 -5.34
C TRP A 116 -6.63 -7.58 -4.59
N SER A 117 -5.81 -8.64 -4.66
CA SER A 117 -6.03 -9.85 -3.85
C SER A 117 -6.05 -9.50 -2.37
N GLU A 118 -6.72 -10.35 -1.57
CA GLU A 118 -6.68 -10.23 -0.12
C GLU A 118 -5.22 -10.19 0.37
N MET A 119 -5.00 -9.37 1.40
CA MET A 119 -3.68 -9.04 1.91
C MET A 119 -3.63 -9.24 3.42
N PRO A 120 -2.51 -9.73 3.99
CA PRO A 120 -2.30 -9.75 5.42
C PRO A 120 -2.61 -8.41 6.09
N ARG A 121 -3.38 -8.45 7.19
CA ARG A 121 -3.61 -7.27 8.02
C ARG A 121 -2.33 -6.93 8.76
N TYR A 122 -1.90 -5.68 8.73
CA TYR A 122 -0.81 -5.21 9.57
C TYR A 122 -1.35 -4.41 10.76
N SER A 123 -0.50 -4.23 11.77
CA SER A 123 -0.79 -3.47 12.97
C SER A 123 0.42 -2.63 13.40
N LEU A 124 0.14 -1.58 14.16
CA LEU A 124 1.13 -0.69 14.77
C LEU A 124 0.46 0.14 15.86
N VAL A 125 1.27 0.79 16.69
CA VAL A 125 0.80 1.81 17.64
C VAL A 125 1.05 3.20 17.09
N ILE A 126 0.08 4.11 17.27
CA ILE A 126 0.16 5.50 16.80
C ILE A 126 -0.09 6.41 18.01
N PRO A 127 0.76 7.42 18.28
CA PRO A 127 0.51 8.38 19.34
C PRO A 127 -0.88 9.01 19.23
N SER A 128 -1.55 9.19 20.37
CA SER A 128 -2.81 9.93 20.46
C SER A 128 -2.67 11.33 19.84
N GLY A 129 -3.69 11.78 19.11
CA GLY A 129 -3.71 13.10 18.46
C GLY A 129 -3.14 13.13 17.05
N TRP A 130 -2.76 11.97 16.49
CA TRP A 130 -2.53 11.83 15.05
C TRP A 130 -3.84 11.57 14.32
N GLU A 131 -4.00 12.15 13.14
CA GLU A 131 -5.23 12.07 12.35
C GLU A 131 -5.02 11.29 11.05
N GLU A 132 -5.95 10.39 10.72
CA GLU A 132 -5.94 9.66 9.45
C GLU A 132 -6.17 10.60 8.27
N GLN A 133 -5.18 10.62 7.37
CA GLN A 133 -5.20 11.43 6.16
C GLN A 133 -5.82 10.62 5.01
N PRO A 134 -6.58 11.25 4.11
CA PRO A 134 -7.07 10.57 2.91
C PRO A 134 -5.89 10.14 2.04
N VAL A 135 -6.03 8.98 1.40
CA VAL A 135 -5.09 8.48 0.39
C VAL A 135 -5.75 8.61 -0.97
N SER A 136 -5.02 9.17 -1.93
CA SER A 136 -5.48 9.33 -3.31
C SER A 136 -4.58 8.60 -4.29
N ILE A 137 -5.18 8.01 -5.33
CA ILE A 137 -4.44 7.47 -6.50
C ILE A 137 -3.62 8.57 -7.18
N ALA A 138 -4.04 9.84 -7.07
CA ALA A 138 -3.33 10.97 -7.65
C ALA A 138 -2.08 11.38 -6.86
N ASP A 139 -1.85 10.82 -5.67
CA ASP A 139 -0.64 11.06 -4.91
C ASP A 139 0.55 10.39 -5.60
N LEU A 140 1.76 10.92 -5.40
CA LEU A 140 2.98 10.25 -5.86
C LEU A 140 3.10 8.89 -5.16
N GLY A 141 3.18 7.82 -5.94
CA GLY A 141 3.13 6.44 -5.41
C GLY A 141 1.78 6.07 -4.79
N GLY A 142 0.74 6.89 -5.00
CA GLY A 142 -0.57 6.79 -4.36
C GLY A 142 -1.23 5.43 -4.54
N THR A 143 -1.00 4.75 -5.67
CA THR A 143 -1.52 3.40 -5.94
C THR A 143 -1.04 2.34 -4.97
N GLU A 144 0.06 2.57 -4.25
CA GLU A 144 0.60 1.60 -3.30
C GLU A 144 0.45 2.06 -1.84
N ILE A 145 0.00 3.30 -1.62
CA ILE A 145 -0.21 3.80 -0.26
C ILE A 145 -1.49 3.20 0.28
N ASP A 146 -1.41 2.49 1.40
CA ASP A 146 -2.57 1.87 2.06
C ASP A 146 -3.15 2.75 3.17
N MET A 147 -2.29 3.45 3.89
CA MET A 147 -2.68 4.28 5.04
C MET A 147 -1.74 5.47 5.20
N ARG A 148 -2.29 6.60 5.66
CA ARG A 148 -1.53 7.76 6.12
C ARG A 148 -2.11 8.34 7.40
N TYR A 149 -1.24 8.74 8.31
CA TYR A 149 -1.59 9.58 9.46
C TYR A 149 -0.65 10.78 9.50
N SER A 150 -1.11 11.88 10.10
CA SER A 150 -0.23 13.01 10.36
C SER A 150 -0.55 13.67 11.70
N SER A 151 0.46 14.33 12.23
CA SER A 151 0.38 15.24 13.35
C SER A 151 1.18 16.49 13.00
N PRO A 152 0.58 17.69 13.04
CA PRO A 152 1.32 18.94 12.86
C PRO A 152 2.49 19.06 13.86
N ASP A 153 2.35 18.40 15.00
CA ASP A 153 3.25 18.43 16.12
C ASP A 153 4.36 17.38 16.09
N GLU A 154 4.11 16.22 15.50
CA GLU A 154 5.03 15.07 15.61
C GLU A 154 5.54 14.56 14.26
N GLY A 155 4.82 14.75 13.16
CA GLY A 155 5.28 14.34 11.83
C GLY A 155 4.19 13.73 10.95
N ALA A 156 4.61 12.88 10.02
CA ALA A 156 3.72 12.12 9.14
C ALA A 156 4.12 10.65 9.09
N LEU A 157 3.14 9.78 8.89
CA LEU A 157 3.24 8.34 8.82
C LEU A 157 2.57 7.89 7.52
N SER A 158 3.20 6.99 6.79
CA SER A 158 2.58 6.25 5.70
C SER A 158 2.91 4.75 5.82
N VAL A 159 1.96 3.93 5.38
CA VAL A 159 2.21 2.52 5.07
C VAL A 159 1.98 2.31 3.58
N VAL A 160 3.03 1.87 2.90
CA VAL A 160 3.02 1.45 1.50
C VAL A 160 2.94 -0.07 1.45
N VAL A 161 2.11 -0.55 0.54
CA VAL A 161 2.01 -1.95 0.16
C VAL A 161 2.30 -2.07 -1.32
N ALA A 162 3.42 -2.70 -1.63
CA ALA A 162 3.90 -2.87 -2.99
C ALA A 162 3.86 -4.34 -3.42
N PRO A 163 3.62 -4.62 -4.72
CA PRO A 163 3.69 -5.98 -5.24
C PRO A 163 5.14 -6.44 -5.36
N ILE A 164 5.43 -7.69 -4.99
CA ILE A 164 6.79 -8.26 -5.07
C ILE A 164 7.33 -8.31 -6.50
N LEU A 165 6.43 -8.33 -7.51
CA LEU A 165 6.77 -8.25 -8.93
C LEU A 165 7.62 -7.02 -9.31
N ARG A 166 7.69 -5.98 -8.46
CA ARG A 166 8.64 -4.87 -8.63
C ARG A 166 10.10 -5.32 -8.53
N PHE A 167 10.36 -6.35 -7.73
CA PHE A 167 11.72 -6.80 -7.41
C PHE A 167 12.06 -8.15 -8.02
N LEU A 168 11.08 -9.06 -8.05
CA LEU A 168 11.28 -10.45 -8.45
C LEU A 168 10.05 -10.95 -9.21
N ASP A 169 10.28 -11.62 -10.33
CA ASP A 169 9.25 -12.38 -11.02
C ASP A 169 9.06 -13.73 -10.29
N VAL A 170 7.93 -13.87 -9.60
CA VAL A 170 7.59 -15.04 -8.79
C VAL A 170 6.17 -15.51 -9.12
N GLY A 171 5.94 -16.82 -9.03
CA GLY A 171 4.63 -17.40 -9.33
C GLY A 171 3.51 -16.86 -8.43
N PHE A 172 2.27 -16.92 -8.94
CA PHE A 172 1.07 -16.69 -8.14
C PHE A 172 1.08 -17.68 -6.97
N ASN A 173 1.15 -17.19 -5.72
CA ASN A 173 1.29 -17.95 -4.45
C ASN A 173 2.72 -18.16 -3.92
N ALA A 174 3.73 -17.47 -4.46
CA ALA A 174 5.04 -17.46 -3.81
C ALA A 174 4.92 -16.83 -2.40
N ASN A 175 5.50 -17.51 -1.41
CA ASN A 175 5.70 -16.96 -0.07
C ASN A 175 7.12 -16.39 0.00
N VAL A 176 7.26 -15.10 -0.30
CA VAL A 176 8.54 -14.43 -0.44
C VAL A 176 8.79 -13.57 0.80
N THR A 177 9.98 -13.68 1.35
CA THR A 177 10.46 -12.86 2.46
C THR A 177 11.38 -11.75 1.96
N LEU A 178 11.69 -10.76 2.81
CA LEU A 178 12.63 -9.69 2.41
C LEU A 178 14.02 -10.22 2.05
N SER A 179 14.44 -11.33 2.66
CA SER A 179 15.75 -11.94 2.39
C SER A 179 15.85 -12.46 0.96
N ASP A 180 14.72 -12.89 0.39
CA ASP A 180 14.65 -13.35 -1.00
C ASP A 180 14.73 -12.17 -1.98
N ILE A 181 14.12 -11.03 -1.62
CA ILE A 181 14.09 -9.79 -2.42
C ILE A 181 15.50 -9.18 -2.56
N GLY A 182 16.23 -9.13 -1.44
CA GLY A 182 17.62 -8.70 -1.43
C GLY A 182 18.14 -8.22 -0.08
N SER A 183 19.34 -7.64 -0.13
CA SER A 183 19.95 -6.99 1.03
C SER A 183 19.09 -5.80 1.51
N PRO A 184 19.23 -5.41 2.80
CA PRO A 184 18.58 -4.21 3.30
C PRO A 184 18.80 -2.97 2.41
N GLU A 185 20.03 -2.75 1.96
CA GLU A 185 20.38 -1.62 1.09
C GLU A 185 19.62 -1.64 -0.25
N LYS A 186 19.52 -2.82 -0.89
CA LYS A 186 18.77 -2.97 -2.15
C LYS A 186 17.28 -2.66 -1.97
N VAL A 187 16.70 -3.10 -0.86
CA VAL A 187 15.29 -2.82 -0.54
C VAL A 187 15.09 -1.33 -0.28
N LEU A 188 15.96 -0.70 0.53
CA LEU A 188 15.86 0.72 0.86
C LEU A 188 15.96 1.61 -0.38
N THR A 189 16.96 1.36 -1.24
CA THR A 189 17.17 2.12 -2.48
C THR A 189 16.04 1.93 -3.48
N GLY A 190 15.47 0.71 -3.56
CA GLY A 190 14.33 0.41 -4.44
C GLY A 190 13.03 1.12 -4.06
N PHE A 191 12.90 1.58 -2.82
CA PHE A 191 11.77 2.35 -2.30
C PHE A 191 12.11 3.82 -1.99
N ALA A 192 13.30 4.29 -2.35
CA ALA A 192 13.73 5.66 -2.08
C ALA A 192 12.72 6.73 -2.59
N PRO A 193 12.12 6.60 -3.80
CA PRO A 193 11.09 7.53 -4.26
C PRO A 193 9.85 7.59 -3.35
N GLU A 194 9.43 6.47 -2.76
CA GLU A 194 8.28 6.38 -1.86
C GLU A 194 8.61 6.85 -0.43
N ILE A 195 9.87 6.73 -0.01
CA ILE A 195 10.32 7.10 1.34
C ILE A 195 10.61 8.61 1.44
N THR A 196 11.44 9.15 0.55
CA THR A 196 11.90 10.56 0.61
C THR A 196 11.55 11.36 -0.64
N GLY A 197 11.07 10.72 -1.71
CA GLY A 197 10.89 11.38 -3.01
C GLY A 197 12.21 11.66 -3.73
N SER A 198 13.33 11.14 -3.24
CA SER A 198 14.67 11.33 -3.79
C SER A 198 15.50 10.05 -3.60
N PRO A 199 16.56 9.83 -4.40
CA PRO A 199 17.48 8.73 -4.15
C PRO A 199 18.04 8.80 -2.73
N ILE A 200 18.20 7.63 -2.09
CA ILE A 200 18.84 7.47 -0.77
C ILE A 200 20.18 6.78 -1.01
N SER A 201 21.27 7.34 -0.50
CA SER A 201 22.59 6.72 -0.52
C SER A 201 22.98 6.18 0.86
N GLU A 202 24.07 5.40 0.94
CA GLU A 202 24.54 4.81 2.19
C GLU A 202 24.87 5.89 3.25
N GLU A 203 25.41 7.04 2.84
CA GLU A 203 25.74 8.13 3.75
C GLU A 203 24.52 8.84 4.36
N ASP A 204 23.32 8.63 3.79
CA ASP A 204 22.07 9.12 4.35
C ASP A 204 21.56 8.23 5.48
N VAL A 205 22.03 6.98 5.56
CA VAL A 205 21.63 6.01 6.58
C VAL A 205 22.39 6.26 7.88
N ILE A 206 21.66 6.63 8.93
CA ILE A 206 22.18 6.84 10.28
C ILE A 206 22.25 5.50 11.04
N ARG A 207 21.23 4.66 10.86
CA ARG A 207 21.09 3.35 11.50
C ARG A 207 20.46 2.37 10.53
N ALA A 208 20.97 1.14 10.53
CA ALA A 208 20.31 -0.01 9.91
C ALA A 208 20.26 -1.15 10.93
N ALA A 209 19.14 -1.88 10.97
CA ALA A 209 19.00 -3.06 11.79
C ALA A 209 18.11 -4.10 11.09
N THR A 210 18.36 -5.36 11.38
CA THR A 210 17.51 -6.47 10.97
C THR A 210 16.98 -7.15 12.23
N GLU A 211 15.69 -7.43 12.25
CA GLU A 211 15.03 -8.18 13.31
C GLU A 211 14.14 -9.27 12.69
N THR A 212 13.67 -10.19 13.54
CA THR A 212 12.75 -11.26 13.11
C THR A 212 11.56 -11.28 14.06
N LYS A 213 10.34 -11.22 13.52
CA LYS A 213 9.08 -11.36 14.26
C LYS A 213 8.33 -12.55 13.70
N ASP A 214 8.05 -13.55 14.54
CA ASP A 214 7.37 -14.79 14.14
C ASP A 214 7.97 -15.47 12.89
N GLY A 215 9.30 -15.48 12.80
CA GLY A 215 10.03 -16.05 11.66
C GLY A 215 10.09 -15.17 10.40
N ILE A 216 9.47 -13.99 10.41
CA ILE A 216 9.46 -13.05 9.29
C ILE A 216 10.56 -12.00 9.50
N PRO A 217 11.43 -11.77 8.50
CA PRO A 217 12.46 -10.75 8.59
C PRO A 217 11.89 -9.33 8.44
N TYR A 218 12.43 -8.41 9.24
CA TYR A 218 12.17 -6.99 9.17
C TYR A 218 13.48 -6.25 9.00
N TYR A 219 13.49 -5.29 8.08
CA TYR A 219 14.60 -4.35 7.94
C TYR A 219 14.15 -2.98 8.44
N GLN A 220 14.94 -2.38 9.31
CA GLN A 220 14.67 -1.07 9.90
C GLN A 220 15.81 -0.11 9.59
N TRP A 221 15.45 1.13 9.24
CA TRP A 221 16.41 2.19 9.00
C TRP A 221 16.03 3.48 9.72
N ASP A 222 17.06 4.22 10.07
CA ASP A 222 16.99 5.64 10.38
C ASP A 222 17.73 6.37 9.25
N VAL A 223 17.05 7.23 8.52
CA VAL A 223 17.59 7.95 7.36
C VAL A 223 17.54 9.46 7.64
N LYS A 224 18.55 10.19 7.16
CA LYS A 224 18.63 11.64 7.29
C LYS A 224 17.46 12.34 6.56
N PRO A 225 17.01 13.51 7.07
CA PRO A 225 17.37 14.06 8.37
C PRO A 225 16.67 13.33 9.53
N HIS A 226 15.40 12.95 9.38
CA HIS A 226 14.56 12.38 10.45
C HIS A 226 13.47 11.47 9.88
N VAL A 227 13.90 10.45 9.14
CA VAL A 227 13.01 9.45 8.55
C VAL A 227 13.26 8.11 9.20
N LEU A 228 12.21 7.49 9.73
CA LEU A 228 12.25 6.12 10.24
C LEU A 228 11.52 5.22 9.25
N VAL A 229 12.14 4.09 8.94
CA VAL A 229 11.60 3.14 7.96
C VAL A 229 11.60 1.75 8.59
N SER A 230 10.51 0.99 8.38
CA SER A 230 10.44 -0.43 8.70
C SER A 230 9.82 -1.16 7.52
N ALA A 231 10.52 -2.15 6.97
CA ALA A 231 10.03 -2.98 5.87
C ALA A 231 9.90 -4.43 6.30
N THR A 232 8.92 -5.13 5.72
CA THR A 232 8.80 -6.58 5.75
C THR A 232 8.12 -7.09 4.48
N ALA A 233 8.14 -8.40 4.23
CA ALA A 233 7.45 -9.02 3.10
C ALA A 233 6.78 -10.30 3.55
N VAL A 234 5.52 -10.44 3.15
CA VAL A 234 4.66 -11.59 3.48
C VAL A 234 3.83 -11.94 2.24
N GLY A 235 3.88 -13.21 1.82
CA GLY A 235 3.21 -13.66 0.61
C GLY A 235 3.79 -13.00 -0.64
N ASN A 236 2.94 -12.27 -1.38
CA ASN A 236 3.28 -11.58 -2.62
C ASN A 236 3.32 -10.03 -2.46
N ARG A 237 3.49 -9.53 -1.23
CA ARG A 237 3.53 -8.10 -0.91
C ARG A 237 4.72 -7.72 -0.05
N VAL A 238 5.27 -6.54 -0.34
CA VAL A 238 6.16 -5.80 0.56
C VAL A 238 5.34 -4.77 1.31
N PHE A 239 5.56 -4.69 2.62
CA PHE A 239 4.98 -3.72 3.50
C PHE A 239 6.08 -2.78 3.98
N LEU A 240 5.86 -1.48 3.80
CA LEU A 240 6.84 -0.45 4.12
C LEU A 240 6.16 0.64 4.96
N LEU A 241 6.54 0.72 6.23
CA LEU A 241 6.18 1.82 7.11
C LEU A 241 7.25 2.91 7.02
N THR A 242 6.81 4.14 6.77
CA THR A 242 7.66 5.33 6.74
C THR A 242 7.11 6.39 7.69
N ILE A 243 7.96 6.88 8.59
CA ILE A 243 7.65 8.00 9.49
C ILE A 243 8.62 9.13 9.17
N THR A 244 8.10 10.33 8.94
CA THR A 244 8.89 11.52 8.66
C THR A 244 8.60 12.61 9.71
N ALA A 245 9.63 13.35 10.09
CA ALA A 245 9.49 14.50 10.96
C ALA A 245 10.46 15.62 10.54
N ASN A 246 10.16 16.86 10.87
CA ASN A 246 11.15 17.94 10.80
C ASN A 246 11.99 18.00 12.10
N GLY A 247 13.07 18.77 12.11
CA GLY A 247 13.98 18.81 13.27
C GLY A 247 13.36 19.31 14.58
N ARG A 248 12.32 20.15 14.52
CA ARG A 248 11.58 20.58 15.72
C ARG A 248 10.71 19.44 16.26
N GLN A 249 9.95 18.79 15.38
CA GLN A 249 9.11 17.65 15.71
C GLN A 249 9.96 16.51 16.28
N TRP A 250 11.08 16.18 15.61
CA TRP A 250 12.00 15.12 16.03
C TRP A 250 12.54 15.32 17.45
N ARG A 251 13.00 16.54 17.77
CA ARG A 251 13.56 16.85 19.10
C ARG A 251 12.58 16.55 20.24
N ARG A 252 11.27 16.70 19.99
CA ARG A 252 10.23 16.41 20.97
C ARG A 252 9.76 14.95 20.92
N ALA A 253 9.53 14.42 19.72
CA ALA A 253 8.74 13.21 19.51
C ALA A 253 9.58 11.95 19.21
N ALA A 254 10.89 12.06 18.98
CA ALA A 254 11.72 10.93 18.53
C ALA A 254 11.52 9.62 19.33
N PRO A 255 11.41 9.61 20.68
CA PRO A 255 11.13 8.38 21.41
C PRO A 255 9.79 7.73 21.03
N ARG A 256 8.73 8.54 20.87
CA ARG A 256 7.39 8.05 20.47
C ARG A 256 7.38 7.55 19.02
N LEU A 257 8.06 8.27 18.12
CA LEU A 257 8.18 7.86 16.71
C LEU A 257 8.95 6.53 16.58
N ARG A 258 9.98 6.31 17.41
CA ARG A 258 10.70 5.04 17.44
C ARG A 258 9.85 3.89 17.97
N ARG A 259 9.02 4.13 18.99
CA ARG A 259 8.04 3.13 19.45
C ARG A 259 7.05 2.77 18.35
N MET A 260 6.54 3.76 17.61
CA MET A 260 5.69 3.53 16.44
C MET A 260 6.40 2.65 15.39
N GLN A 261 7.64 2.97 15.01
CA GLN A 261 8.45 2.15 14.09
C GLN A 261 8.58 0.70 14.58
N GLN A 262 8.97 0.51 15.84
CA GLN A 262 9.22 -0.81 16.43
C GLN A 262 7.96 -1.67 16.55
N SER A 263 6.80 -1.04 16.78
CA SER A 263 5.51 -1.72 16.89
C SER A 263 4.98 -2.28 15.59
N PHE A 264 5.54 -1.88 14.44
CA PHE A 264 5.04 -2.32 13.14
C PHE A 264 5.13 -3.84 13.00
N TYR A 265 3.97 -4.46 12.74
CA TYR A 265 3.83 -5.90 12.70
C TYR A 265 2.88 -6.34 11.59
N VAL A 266 3.31 -7.33 10.83
CA VAL A 266 2.57 -8.06 9.81
C VAL A 266 2.65 -9.54 10.21
N PRO A 267 1.51 -10.22 10.41
CA PRO A 267 1.48 -11.62 10.78
C PRO A 267 1.89 -12.50 9.59
N PRO A 268 2.39 -13.71 9.86
CA PRO A 268 2.65 -14.69 8.81
C PRO A 268 1.34 -15.10 8.13
N LEU A 269 1.44 -15.59 6.89
CA LEU A 269 0.28 -16.21 6.24
C LEU A 269 -0.17 -17.40 7.08
N ALA A 270 -1.49 -17.51 7.27
CA ALA A 270 -2.08 -18.72 7.85
C ALA A 270 -1.75 -19.91 6.94
N ALA A 271 -1.27 -21.00 7.56
CA ALA A 271 -0.95 -22.25 6.88
C ALA A 271 -2.21 -23.01 6.45
#